data_AF-A0A6J4KNR4-F1
#
_entry.id   AF-A0A6J4KNR4-F1
#
_cell.length_a   1.000
_cell.length_b   1.000
_cell.length_c   1.000
_cell.angle_alpha   90.00
_cell.angle_beta   90.00
_cell.angle_gamma   90.00
#
_symmetry.space_group_name_H-M   'P 1'
#
loop_
_entity.id
_entity.type
_entity.pdbx_description
1 polymer ?
#
loop_
_entity_poly.entity_id
_entity_poly.type
_entity_poly.pdbx_seq_one_letter_code
_entity_poly.pdbx_strand_id
1 'polypeptide(L)'
;MLADALEHLVRGIVTNPDDVKVSDKDLRRGRMLEVRVNPEDIGKVIGRNGRTATALRTVVAALAGRDQVRVDFVDVDKGPRRAGGSGGGGFRRR
;
A
#
# COMPACT_ATOMS: atom_id res chain seq x y z
N MET A 1 -8.95 0.43 13.27
CA MET A 1 -8.74 -1.04 13.37
C MET A 1 -7.72 -1.52 12.33
N LEU A 2 -8.03 -1.53 11.03
CA LEU A 2 -7.08 -2.01 10.00
C LEU A 2 -5.85 -1.09 9.84
N ALA A 3 -6.06 0.24 9.89
CA ALA A 3 -5.00 1.22 9.84
C ALA A 3 -4.03 1.08 11.03
N ASP A 4 -4.56 0.94 12.24
CA ASP A 4 -3.76 0.78 13.47
C ASP A 4 -2.93 -0.52 13.46
N ALA A 5 -3.50 -1.61 12.95
CA ALA A 5 -2.79 -2.87 12.79
C ALA A 5 -1.62 -2.74 11.79
N LEU A 6 -1.86 -2.09 10.65
CA LEU A 6 -0.83 -1.83 9.65
C LEU A 6 0.26 -0.89 10.19
N GLU A 7 -0.12 0.15 10.91
CA GLU A 7 0.80 1.07 11.58
C GLU A 7 1.70 0.32 12.55
N HIS A 8 1.13 -0.54 13.39
CA HIS A 8 1.89 -1.33 14.36
C HIS A 8 2.88 -2.29 13.68
N LEU A 9 2.48 -2.96 12.60
CA LEU A 9 3.36 -3.84 11.82
C LEU A 9 4.52 -3.06 11.19
N VAL A 10 4.25 -1.89 10.61
CA VAL A 10 5.28 -1.08 9.96
C VAL A 10 6.25 -0.49 10.98
N ARG A 11 5.76 -0.04 12.14
CA ARG A 11 6.60 0.45 13.24
C ARG A 11 7.64 -0.55 13.72
N GLY A 12 7.36 -1.85 13.65
CA GLY A 12 8.33 -2.89 14.00
C GLY A 12 9.43 -3.13 12.95
N ILE A 13 9.26 -2.63 11.72
CA ILE A 13 10.18 -2.85 10.59
C ILE A 13 11.13 -1.67 10.40
N VAL A 14 10.67 -0.45 10.71
CA VAL A 14 11.39 0.80 10.49
C VAL A 14 12.32 1.15 11.65
N THR A 15 13.27 2.05 11.41
CA THR A 15 14.12 2.59 12.49
C THR A 15 13.46 3.79 13.18
N ASN A 16 12.63 4.57 12.46
CA ASN A 16 11.90 5.71 13.02
C ASN A 16 10.39 5.40 13.12
N PRO A 17 9.92 4.74 14.20
CA PRO A 17 8.51 4.39 14.36
C PRO A 17 7.59 5.61 14.54
N ASP A 18 8.14 6.74 14.97
CA ASP A 18 7.40 7.99 15.19
C ASP A 18 6.98 8.68 13.88
N ASP A 19 7.71 8.41 12.79
CA ASP A 19 7.45 8.96 11.46
C ASP A 19 6.47 8.11 10.63
N VAL A 20 5.95 7.02 11.21
CA VAL A 20 4.96 6.16 10.55
C VAL A 20 3.58 6.76 10.73
N LYS A 21 2.92 7.09 9.60
CA LYS A 21 1.53 7.56 9.57
C LYS A 21 0.72 6.76 8.57
N VAL A 22 -0.42 6.23 9.01
CA VAL A 22 -1.38 5.54 8.14
C VAL A 22 -2.62 6.39 7.98
N SER A 23 -3.02 6.67 6.74
CA SER A 23 -4.28 7.36 6.42
C SER A 23 -5.25 6.39 5.76
N ASP A 24 -6.46 6.37 6.29
CA ASP A 24 -7.58 5.60 5.75
C ASP A 24 -8.41 6.50 4.82
N LYS A 25 -8.58 6.08 3.58
CA LYS A 25 -9.38 6.77 2.56
C LYS A 25 -10.46 5.83 2.03
N ASP A 26 -11.71 6.20 2.25
CA ASP A 26 -12.83 5.52 1.63
C ASP A 26 -12.88 5.85 0.12
N LEU A 27 -12.91 4.80 -0.70
CA LEU A 27 -13.05 4.88 -2.14
C LEU A 27 -14.44 4.40 -2.56
N ARG A 28 -14.88 4.78 -3.76
CA ARG A 28 -16.17 4.32 -4.32
C ARG A 28 -16.29 2.79 -4.42
N ARG A 29 -15.18 2.05 -4.45
CA ARG A 29 -15.14 0.57 -4.53
C ARG A 29 -14.13 0.00 -3.53
N GLY A 30 -14.31 0.30 -2.25
CA GLY A 30 -13.50 -0.22 -1.16
C GLY A 30 -12.72 0.86 -0.44
N ARG A 31 -11.54 0.51 0.06
CA ARG A 31 -10.77 1.35 0.96
C ARG A 31 -9.31 1.41 0.54
N MET A 32 -8.66 2.55 0.75
CA MET A 32 -7.23 2.72 0.54
C MET A 32 -6.56 3.12 1.85
N LEU A 33 -5.58 2.32 2.24
CA LEU A 33 -4.67 2.61 3.34
C LEU A 33 -3.38 3.17 2.74
N GLU A 34 -3.14 4.44 3.01
CA GLU A 34 -1.96 5.17 2.57
C GLU A 34 -0.94 5.21 3.71
N VAL A 35 0.20 4.55 3.53
CA VAL A 35 1.26 4.46 4.54
C VAL A 35 2.37 5.43 4.16
N ARG A 36 2.64 6.38 5.05
CA ARG A 36 3.77 7.31 4.97
C ARG A 36 4.78 6.93 6.03
N VAL A 37 6.04 6.88 5.62
CA VAL A 37 7.19 6.58 6.46
C VAL A 37 8.33 7.52 6.13
N ASN A 38 9.33 7.56 7.00
CA ASN A 38 10.57 8.28 6.73
C ASN A 38 11.23 7.77 5.43
N PRO A 39 11.75 8.65 4.56
CA PRO A 39 12.43 8.24 3.33
C PRO A 39 13.61 7.29 3.55
N GLU A 40 14.29 7.36 4.69
CA GLU A 40 15.38 6.43 5.04
C GLU A 40 14.88 5.01 5.36
N ASP A 41 13.61 4.88 5.73
CA ASP A 41 12.99 3.63 6.13
C ASP A 41 12.17 2.97 5.01
N ILE A 42 11.84 3.71 3.93
CA ILE A 42 11.03 3.16 2.84
C ILE A 42 11.66 1.93 2.18
N GLY A 43 12.99 1.91 2.05
CA GLY A 43 13.72 0.76 1.53
C GLY A 43 13.51 -0.51 2.37
N LYS A 44 13.38 -0.37 3.70
CA LYS A 44 13.15 -1.47 4.64
C LYS A 44 11.71 -1.98 4.54
N VAL A 45 10.74 -1.06 4.44
CA VAL A 45 9.30 -1.39 4.33
C VAL A 45 8.97 -2.04 3.00
N ILE A 46 9.55 -1.55 1.89
CA ILE A 46 9.38 -2.19 0.58
C ILE A 46 10.10 -3.54 0.56
N GLY A 47 11.33 -3.57 1.07
CA GLY A 47 12.19 -4.76 1.09
C GLY A 47 12.71 -5.15 -0.30
N ARG A 48 13.61 -6.13 -0.34
CA ARG A 48 14.23 -6.59 -1.60
C ARG A 48 13.18 -7.18 -2.55
N ASN A 49 13.05 -6.60 -3.73
CA ASN A 49 12.03 -6.92 -4.75
C ASN A 49 10.58 -6.67 -4.29
N GLY A 50 10.34 -5.80 -3.30
CA GLY A 50 8.98 -5.53 -2.82
C GLY A 50 8.37 -6.66 -1.99
N ARG A 51 9.18 -7.63 -1.52
CA ARG A 51 8.69 -8.79 -0.76
C ARG A 51 8.01 -8.39 0.55
N THR A 52 8.60 -7.46 1.30
CA THR A 52 8.03 -6.99 2.57
C THR A 52 6.70 -6.27 2.35
N ALA A 53 6.64 -5.35 1.39
CA ALA A 53 5.39 -4.68 1.01
C ALA A 53 4.31 -5.66 0.53
N THR A 54 4.69 -6.70 -0.19
CA THR A 54 3.76 -7.74 -0.66
C THR A 54 3.21 -8.54 0.51
N ALA A 55 4.05 -8.97 1.46
CA ALA A 55 3.60 -9.68 2.65
C ALA A 55 2.63 -8.83 3.48
N LEU A 56 2.93 -7.54 3.70
CA LEU A 56 2.02 -6.62 4.39
C LEU A 56 0.68 -6.50 3.67
N ARG A 57 0.68 -6.36 2.34
CA ARG A 57 -0.55 -6.36 1.53
C ARG A 57 -1.37 -7.63 1.69
N THR A 58 -0.72 -8.79 1.72
CA THR A 58 -1.39 -10.09 1.93
C THR A 58 -2.03 -10.17 3.30
N VAL A 59 -1.33 -9.74 4.36
CA VAL A 59 -1.86 -9.73 5.73
C VAL A 59 -3.07 -8.81 5.83
N VAL A 60 -2.96 -7.58 5.31
CA VAL A 60 -4.07 -6.63 5.30
C VAL A 60 -5.27 -7.16 4.50
N ALA A 61 -5.03 -7.77 3.34
CA ALA A 61 -6.09 -8.38 2.54
C ALA A 61 -6.79 -9.54 3.28
N ALA A 62 -6.03 -10.37 4.01
CA ALA A 62 -6.59 -11.44 4.83
C ALA A 62 -7.45 -10.90 5.99
N LEU A 63 -7.01 -9.80 6.63
CA LEU A 63 -7.75 -9.13 7.70
C LEU A 63 -9.00 -8.39 7.20
N ALA A 64 -8.96 -7.86 5.97
CA ALA A 64 -10.08 -7.19 5.33
C ALA A 64 -11.20 -8.16 4.89
N GLY A 65 -10.89 -9.45 4.75
CA GLY A 65 -11.85 -10.47 4.35
C GLY A 65 -12.46 -10.21 2.97
N ARG A 66 -13.72 -9.76 2.93
CA ARG A 66 -14.45 -9.46 1.68
C ARG A 66 -14.29 -8.01 1.23
N ASP A 67 -13.79 -7.13 2.10
CA ASP A 67 -13.61 -5.72 1.76
C ASP A 67 -12.41 -5.52 0.84
N GLN A 68 -12.62 -4.74 -0.23
CA GLN A 68 -11.57 -4.44 -1.18
C GLN A 68 -10.66 -3.36 -0.61
N VAL A 69 -9.59 -3.78 0.07
CA VAL A 69 -8.60 -2.87 0.69
C VAL A 69 -7.33 -2.82 -0.16
N ARG A 70 -6.88 -1.61 -0.48
CA ARG A 70 -5.61 -1.35 -1.17
C ARG A 70 -4.63 -0.70 -0.21
N VAL A 71 -3.39 -1.19 -0.19
CA VAL A 71 -2.30 -0.58 0.58
C VAL A 71 -1.32 0.09 -0.37
N ASP A 72 -1.19 1.41 -0.21
CA ASP A 72 -0.21 2.21 -0.94
C ASP A 72 0.86 2.73 0.01
N PHE A 73 2.12 2.55 -0.39
CA PHE A 73 3.27 3.05 0.35
C PHE A 73 3.72 4.31 -0.36
N VAL A 74 3.40 5.47 0.22
CA VAL A 74 3.70 6.76 -0.41
C VAL A 74 5.14 7.12 -0.14
N ASP A 75 5.91 7.05 -1.21
CA ASP A 75 7.27 7.54 -1.27
C ASP A 75 7.23 9.06 -1.28
N VAL A 76 7.93 9.68 -0.34
CA VAL A 76 8.06 11.15 -0.30
C VAL A 76 8.90 11.62 -1.49
N ASP A 77 9.64 10.71 -2.16
CA ASP A 77 10.64 11.05 -3.18
C ASP A 77 10.31 10.54 -4.60
N LYS A 78 9.20 9.80 -4.81
CA LYS A 78 8.77 9.39 -6.16
C LYS A 78 7.41 9.95 -6.56
N GLY A 79 7.46 10.89 -7.50
CA GLY A 79 6.31 11.39 -8.24
C GLY A 79 5.42 10.26 -8.81
N PRO A 80 4.15 10.58 -9.13
CA PRO A 80 3.07 9.61 -9.28
C PRO A 80 3.43 8.55 -10.34
N ARG A 81 3.66 7.31 -9.90
CA ARG A 81 3.71 6.18 -10.83
C ARG A 81 2.31 5.99 -11.39
N ARG A 82 2.14 6.40 -12.64
CA ARG A 82 0.91 6.25 -13.43
C ARG A 82 0.30 4.86 -13.20
N ALA A 83 -0.94 4.84 -12.74
CA ALA A 83 -1.78 3.66 -12.79
C ALA A 83 -1.74 3.10 -14.21
N GLY A 84 -1.22 1.88 -14.36
CA GLY A 84 -1.29 1.13 -15.59
C GLY A 84 -2.75 0.81 -15.89
N GLY A 85 -3.40 1.71 -16.64
CA GLY A 85 -4.61 1.40 -17.36
C GLY A 85 -4.26 0.52 -18.55
N SER A 86 -4.71 -0.73 -18.52
CA SER A 86 -4.84 -1.57 -19.72
C SER A 86 -6.33 -1.83 -19.94
N GLY A 87 -7.04 -0.77 -20.30
CA GLY A 87 -8.27 -0.86 -21.09
C GLY A 87 -7.91 -0.62 -22.55
N GLY A 88 -8.07 -1.65 -23.37
CA GLY A 88 -8.02 -1.63 -24.83
C GLY A 88 -8.46 -3.02 -25.30
N GLY A 89 -9.66 -3.22 -25.83
CA GLY A 89 -10.18 -2.52 -26.99
C GLY A 89 -9.75 -3.27 -28.25
N GLY A 90 -10.25 -4.48 -28.44
CA GLY A 90 -9.91 -5.37 -29.55
C GLY A 90 -11.14 -5.67 -30.41
N PHE A 91 -11.52 -4.70 -31.23
CA PHE A 91 -12.43 -4.82 -32.35
C PHE A 91 -11.87 -5.84 -33.37
N ARG A 92 -12.60 -6.93 -33.68
CA ARG A 92 -12.55 -7.65 -34.97
C ARG A 92 -13.96 -8.24 -35.19
N ARG A 93 -14.83 -7.58 -35.97
CA ARG A 93 -15.03 -7.78 -37.42
C ARG A 93 -14.99 -9.26 -37.84
N ARG A 94 -16.15 -9.91 -37.85
CA ARG A 94 -16.90 -10.37 -39.04
C ARG A 94 -17.84 -11.50 -38.65
#